data_AF-A0A176RU49-F1
#
_entry.id   AF-A0A176RU49-F1
#
_cell.length_a   1.000
_cell.length_b   1.000
_cell.length_c   1.000
_cell.angle_alpha   90.00
_cell.angle_beta   90.00
_cell.angle_gamma   90.00
#
_symmetry.space_group_name_H-M   'P 1'
#
loop_
_entity.id
_entity.type
_entity.pdbx_description
1 polymer ?
#
loop_
_entity_poly.entity_id
_entity_poly.type
_entity_poly.pdbx_seq_one_letter_code
_entity_poly.pdbx_strand_id
1 'polypeptide(L)'
;MALIVPEKRPHIVIYYEGWNDIRNYHEKELGSDYYGHGMRQYGNLRIHFQNLWNTFATARLVDRIKKKITNTESFDKPDQFVDEIYIRNLNTLKFLSENIDAFPVFIPQVLNYASFYGKEGSNEWTRHIKNEAMPTLMDKFNSHMNGLCSQGEQNCVVLNEVLEEKWLPHDFVDDGHFSRSGGLKFAEIVTQFIRNKSDD
;
A
#
# COMPACT_ATOMS: atom_id res chain seq x y z
N MET A 1 -2.69 6.31 5.30
CA MET A 1 -2.76 7.42 6.27
C MET A 1 -2.85 6.81 7.66
N ALA A 2 -1.71 6.66 8.33
CA ALA A 2 -1.66 6.21 9.71
C ALA A 2 -2.06 7.37 10.64
N LEU A 3 -3.00 7.11 11.54
CA LEU A 3 -3.34 8.05 12.61
C LEU A 3 -2.35 7.82 13.74
N ILE A 4 -1.26 8.60 13.80
CA ILE A 4 -0.43 8.64 15.00
C ILE A 4 -1.18 9.49 16.02
N VAL A 5 -1.65 8.85 17.08
CA VAL A 5 -2.38 9.47 18.20
C VAL A 5 -1.32 9.86 19.24
N PRO A 6 -0.89 11.14 19.33
CA PRO A 6 0.27 11.53 20.14
C PRO A 6 0.07 11.26 21.64
N GLU A 7 -1.17 11.12 22.09
CA GLU A 7 -1.52 10.78 23.47
C GLU A 7 -1.22 9.31 23.80
N LYS A 8 -0.99 8.46 22.79
CA LYS A 8 -0.52 7.09 22.94
C LYS A 8 0.97 7.04 22.64
N ARG A 9 1.74 6.43 23.55
CA ARG A 9 3.18 6.17 23.40
C ARG A 9 3.40 4.68 23.15
N PRO A 10 3.15 4.18 21.92
CA PRO A 10 3.44 2.80 21.60
C PRO A 10 4.96 2.56 21.64
N HIS A 11 5.39 1.40 22.12
CA HIS A 11 6.80 1.02 22.05
C HIS A 11 7.21 0.65 20.62
N ILE A 12 6.28 0.14 19.81
CA ILE A 12 6.51 -0.33 18.45
C ILE A 12 5.38 0.19 17.55
N VAL A 13 5.73 0.69 16.36
CA VAL A 13 4.76 1.07 15.32
C VAL A 13 5.07 0.25 14.07
N ILE A 14 4.06 -0.39 13.51
CA ILE A 14 4.21 -1.29 12.36
C ILE A 14 3.59 -0.63 11.13
N TYR A 15 4.36 -0.58 10.04
CA TYR A 15 3.94 -0.04 8.75
C TYR A 15 3.97 -1.16 7.70
N TYR A 16 2.80 -1.46 7.11
CA TYR A 16 2.66 -2.36 5.97
C TYR A 16 2.08 -1.56 4.82
N GLU A 17 2.96 -1.04 3.96
CA GLU A 17 2.64 -0.04 2.94
C GLU A 17 3.19 -0.48 1.57
N GLY A 18 2.57 0.00 0.49
CA GLY A 18 3.01 -0.28 -0.87
C GLY A 18 1.87 -0.40 -1.87
N TRP A 19 0.90 -1.30 -1.66
CA TRP A 19 -0.16 -1.54 -2.65
C TRP A 19 -1.11 -0.36 -2.84
N ASN A 20 -1.36 0.42 -1.78
CA ASN A 20 -2.15 1.64 -1.83
C ASN A 20 -1.40 2.83 -2.43
N ASP A 21 -0.08 2.79 -2.43
CA ASP A 21 0.78 3.82 -3.00
C ASP A 21 0.95 3.56 -4.50
N ILE A 22 1.25 2.32 -4.89
CA ILE A 22 1.60 1.96 -6.28
C ILE A 22 0.43 2.15 -7.24
N ARG A 23 -0.81 2.00 -6.76
CA ARG A 23 -2.01 2.27 -7.57
C ARG A 23 -2.08 3.70 -8.13
N ASN A 24 -1.28 4.63 -7.61
CA ASN A 24 -1.22 6.01 -8.08
C ASN A 24 -0.25 6.21 -9.25
N TYR A 25 0.51 5.18 -9.66
CA TYR A 25 1.35 5.23 -10.86
C TYR A 25 0.55 5.73 -12.07
N HIS A 26 1.15 6.68 -12.79
CA HIS A 26 0.64 7.27 -14.04
C HIS A 26 -0.74 7.93 -13.90
N GLU A 27 -1.15 8.28 -12.69
CA GLU A 27 -2.35 9.07 -12.45
C GLU A 27 -2.13 10.52 -12.88
N LYS A 28 -2.84 10.96 -13.94
CA LYS A 28 -2.61 12.28 -14.58
C LYS A 28 -2.82 13.48 -13.66
N GLU A 29 -3.70 13.36 -12.68
CA GLU A 29 -4.07 14.44 -11.75
C GLU A 29 -3.62 14.11 -10.32
N LEU A 30 -2.42 13.53 -10.17
CA LEU A 30 -1.88 13.21 -8.85
C LEU A 30 -1.29 14.44 -8.16
N GLY A 31 -1.91 14.85 -7.05
CA GLY A 31 -1.33 15.82 -6.12
C GLY A 31 -0.16 15.23 -5.33
N SER A 32 0.68 16.10 -4.76
CA SER A 32 1.88 15.71 -3.99
C SER A 32 1.57 14.99 -2.67
N ASP A 33 0.31 14.93 -2.25
CA ASP A 33 -0.25 14.31 -1.06
C ASP A 33 -1.16 13.10 -1.39
N TYR A 34 -1.14 12.63 -2.63
CA TYR A 34 -2.15 11.71 -3.17
C TYR A 34 -3.59 12.22 -3.00
N TYR A 35 -3.82 13.54 -3.10
CA TYR A 35 -5.13 14.19 -2.89
C TYR A 35 -6.33 13.40 -3.43
N GLY A 36 -6.23 12.93 -4.68
CA GLY A 36 -7.28 12.14 -5.33
C GLY A 36 -7.62 10.82 -4.64
N HIS A 37 -6.64 10.17 -3.99
CA HIS A 37 -6.84 8.98 -3.17
C HIS A 37 -7.39 9.33 -1.79
N GLY A 38 -6.89 10.38 -1.14
CA GLY A 38 -7.39 10.88 0.15
C GLY A 38 -8.88 11.22 0.08
N MET A 39 -9.32 11.87 -1.00
CA MET A 39 -10.74 12.18 -1.22
C MET A 39 -11.62 10.94 -1.38
N ARG A 40 -11.07 9.84 -1.95
CA ARG A 40 -11.80 8.56 -2.07
C ARG A 40 -11.95 7.84 -0.73
N GLN A 41 -11.08 8.12 0.25
CA GLN A 41 -11.18 7.53 1.60
C GLN A 41 -12.42 7.98 2.38
N TYR A 42 -12.95 9.20 2.14
CA TYR A 42 -14.22 9.61 2.71
C TYR A 42 -15.37 8.68 2.32
N GLY A 43 -15.38 8.21 1.06
CA GLY A 43 -16.32 7.20 0.59
C GLY A 43 -16.15 5.85 1.29
N ASN A 44 -14.90 5.40 1.49
CA ASN A 44 -14.57 4.14 2.16
C ASN A 44 -14.93 4.15 3.65
N LEU A 45 -14.72 5.27 4.33
CA LEU A 45 -15.08 5.49 5.74
C LEU A 45 -16.57 5.81 5.94
N ARG A 46 -17.37 5.82 4.87
CA ARG A 46 -18.78 6.22 4.86
C ARG A 46 -19.03 7.61 5.44
N ILE A 47 -18.02 8.48 5.44
CA ILE A 47 -18.13 9.87 5.87
C ILE A 47 -18.85 10.60 4.73
N HIS A 48 -20.18 10.64 4.84
CA HIS A 48 -21.03 11.33 3.89
C HIS A 48 -20.93 12.83 4.16
N PHE A 49 -20.15 13.54 3.35
CA PHE A 49 -20.49 14.93 3.10
C PHE A 49 -21.85 14.93 2.41
N GLN A 50 -22.88 15.42 3.10
CA GLN A 50 -24.20 15.64 2.50
C GLN A 50 -24.01 16.63 1.34
N ASN A 51 -23.84 16.10 0.13
CA ASN A 51 -23.74 16.87 -1.08
C ASN A 51 -24.87 16.45 -2.02
N LEU A 52 -25.55 17.46 -2.56
CA LEU A 52 -26.78 17.51 -3.36
C LEU A 52 -26.82 16.66 -4.66
N TRP A 53 -26.03 15.59 -4.76
CA TRP A 53 -25.80 14.80 -5.99
C TRP A 53 -26.71 13.56 -6.14
N ASN A 54 -27.70 13.39 -5.27
CA ASN A 54 -28.64 12.26 -5.34
C ASN A 54 -29.68 12.35 -6.48
N THR A 55 -29.66 13.40 -7.30
CA THR A 55 -30.75 13.67 -8.27
C THR A 55 -30.54 13.07 -9.66
N PHE A 56 -29.40 12.47 -10.01
CA PHE A 56 -29.19 11.96 -11.38
C PHE A 56 -28.60 10.55 -11.43
N ALA A 57 -29.47 9.54 -11.25
CA ALA A 57 -29.16 8.14 -11.57
C ALA A 57 -28.64 7.97 -13.02
N THR A 58 -29.09 8.83 -13.94
CA THR A 58 -28.62 8.90 -15.32
C THR A 58 -27.17 9.38 -15.44
N ALA A 59 -26.74 10.38 -14.66
CA ALA A 59 -25.35 10.83 -14.62
C ALA A 59 -24.42 9.70 -14.13
N ARG A 60 -24.87 8.93 -13.13
CA ARG A 60 -24.14 7.75 -12.61
C ARG A 60 -23.99 6.64 -13.66
N LEU A 61 -25.01 6.42 -14.48
CA LEU A 61 -24.98 5.45 -15.57
C LEU A 61 -24.06 5.90 -16.70
N VAL A 62 -24.13 7.17 -17.10
CA VAL A 62 -23.25 7.77 -18.12
C VAL A 62 -21.80 7.74 -17.68
N ASP A 63 -21.51 8.00 -16.40
CA ASP A 63 -20.14 7.96 -15.86
C ASP A 63 -19.58 6.53 -15.83
N ARG A 64 -20.41 5.54 -15.49
CA ARG A 64 -20.04 4.11 -15.59
C ARG A 64 -19.78 3.68 -17.04
N ILE A 65 -20.61 4.15 -17.98
CA ILE A 65 -20.44 3.85 -19.41
C ILE A 65 -19.17 4.52 -19.94
N LYS A 66 -18.90 5.79 -19.59
CA LYS A 66 -17.66 6.49 -19.96
C LYS A 66 -16.43 5.77 -19.44
N LYS A 67 -16.40 5.37 -18.17
CA LYS A 67 -15.29 4.59 -17.59
C LYS A 67 -15.07 3.25 -18.28
N LYS A 68 -16.13 2.64 -18.82
CA LYS A 68 -16.07 1.37 -19.56
C LYS A 68 -15.59 1.56 -21.02
N ILE A 69 -15.73 2.77 -21.58
CA ILE A 69 -15.36 3.09 -22.97
C ILE A 69 -13.96 3.72 -23.07
N THR A 70 -13.49 4.41 -22.03
CA THR A 70 -12.11 4.89 -21.99
C THR A 70 -11.16 3.72 -21.70
N ASN A 71 -10.48 3.23 -22.75
CA ASN A 71 -9.23 2.48 -22.58
C ASN A 71 -8.29 3.33 -21.74
N THR A 72 -8.15 2.95 -20.47
CA THR A 72 -7.14 3.55 -19.60
C THR A 72 -5.81 2.97 -20.06
N GLU A 73 -4.88 3.83 -20.48
CA GLU A 73 -3.55 3.37 -20.84
C GLU A 73 -2.91 2.71 -19.61
N SER A 74 -2.39 1.50 -19.81
CA SER A 74 -1.69 0.74 -18.79
C SER A 74 -0.21 0.65 -19.13
N PHE A 75 0.63 0.89 -18.14
CA PHE A 75 2.08 1.00 -18.27
C PHE A 75 2.78 -0.16 -17.56
N ASP A 76 3.96 -0.52 -18.03
CA ASP A 76 4.87 -1.50 -17.41
C ASP A 76 6.08 -0.83 -16.75
N LYS A 77 6.17 0.50 -16.81
CA LYS A 77 7.30 1.27 -16.31
C LYS A 77 7.00 1.87 -14.94
N PRO A 78 8.04 2.03 -14.10
CA PRO A 78 7.92 2.82 -12.88
C PRO A 78 7.50 4.26 -13.17
N ASP A 79 6.93 4.89 -12.15
CA ASP A 79 6.61 6.31 -12.13
C ASP A 79 7.49 7.00 -11.08
N GLN A 80 8.50 7.74 -11.54
CA GLN A 80 9.47 8.41 -10.66
C GLN A 80 8.80 9.39 -9.70
N PHE A 81 7.73 10.08 -10.12
CA PHE A 81 7.05 11.04 -9.25
C PHE A 81 6.39 10.32 -8.07
N VAL A 82 5.78 9.17 -8.32
CA VAL A 82 5.19 8.36 -7.25
C VAL A 82 6.27 7.70 -6.39
N ASP A 83 7.37 7.23 -6.98
CA ASP A 83 8.54 6.72 -6.23
C ASP A 83 9.02 7.77 -5.20
N GLU A 84 9.17 9.02 -5.63
CA GLU A 84 9.62 10.14 -4.77
C GLU A 84 8.62 10.44 -3.63
N ILE A 85 7.31 10.43 -3.91
CA ILE A 85 6.28 10.60 -2.87
C ILE A 85 6.33 9.44 -1.87
N TYR A 86 6.44 8.20 -2.36
CA TYR A 86 6.50 7.01 -1.53
C TYR A 86 7.71 7.04 -0.58
N ILE A 87 8.90 7.32 -1.12
CA ILE A 87 10.13 7.48 -0.31
C ILE A 87 9.97 8.59 0.72
N ARG A 88 9.44 9.75 0.34
CA ARG A 88 9.21 10.87 1.26
C ARG A 88 8.24 10.48 2.38
N ASN A 89 7.16 9.77 2.05
CA ASN A 89 6.17 9.33 3.02
C ASN A 89 6.75 8.31 4.00
N LEU A 90 7.54 7.34 3.52
CA LEU A 90 8.25 6.39 4.38
C LEU A 90 9.20 7.09 5.37
N ASN A 91 10.00 8.05 4.88
CA ASN A 91 10.86 8.86 5.75
C ASN A 91 10.05 9.67 6.77
N THR A 92 8.89 10.20 6.38
CA THR A 92 8.00 10.92 7.28
C THR A 92 7.45 10.00 8.37
N LEU A 93 7.00 8.80 8.02
CA LEU A 93 6.51 7.81 8.98
C LEU A 93 7.59 7.40 9.99
N LYS A 94 8.81 7.18 9.50
CA LYS A 94 9.98 6.89 10.34
C LYS A 94 10.21 8.02 11.34
N PHE A 95 10.35 9.25 10.83
CA PHE A 95 10.59 10.43 11.66
C PHE A 95 9.48 10.61 12.71
N LEU A 96 8.21 10.45 12.33
CA LEU A 96 7.10 10.60 13.28
C LEU A 96 7.11 9.52 14.38
N SER A 97 7.46 8.28 14.05
CA SER A 97 7.62 7.21 15.06
C SER A 97 8.77 7.51 16.03
N GLU A 98 9.90 7.97 15.51
CA GLU A 98 11.07 8.32 16.35
C GLU A 98 10.76 9.49 17.29
N ASN A 99 9.97 10.48 16.84
CA ASN A 99 9.58 11.64 17.65
C ASN A 99 8.65 11.29 18.83
N ILE A 100 8.02 10.11 18.81
CA ILE A 100 7.20 9.61 19.93
C ILE A 100 7.90 8.49 20.71
N ASP A 101 9.23 8.35 20.54
CA ASP A 101 10.06 7.31 21.13
C ASP A 101 9.59 5.87 20.82
N ALA A 102 8.94 5.67 19.67
CA ALA A 102 8.51 4.36 19.22
C ALA A 102 9.52 3.75 18.24
N PHE A 103 9.66 2.43 18.28
CA PHE A 103 10.46 1.67 17.33
C PHE A 103 9.66 1.36 16.04
N PRO A 104 9.94 2.01 14.90
CA PRO A 104 9.28 1.70 13.63
C PRO A 104 9.74 0.37 13.03
N VAL A 105 8.77 -0.45 12.66
CA VAL A 105 8.93 -1.69 11.90
C VAL A 105 8.26 -1.51 10.54
N PHE A 106 9.05 -1.47 9.48
CA PHE A 106 8.53 -1.41 8.12
C PHE A 106 8.47 -2.82 7.53
N ILE A 107 7.33 -3.20 6.98
CA ILE A 107 7.10 -4.52 6.41
C ILE A 107 6.86 -4.35 4.90
N PRO A 108 7.70 -4.95 4.04
CA PRO A 108 7.50 -4.92 2.59
C PRO A 108 6.16 -5.50 2.17
N GLN A 109 5.56 -4.95 1.12
CA GLN A 109 4.27 -5.39 0.61
C GLN A 109 4.38 -6.75 -0.10
N VAL A 110 3.47 -7.66 0.22
CA VAL A 110 3.26 -8.93 -0.49
C VAL A 110 1.91 -8.89 -1.19
N LEU A 111 1.85 -9.43 -2.41
CA LEU A 111 0.62 -9.58 -3.19
C LEU A 111 0.40 -11.02 -3.62
N ASN A 112 -0.83 -11.34 -4.02
CA ASN A 112 -1.16 -12.59 -4.67
C ASN A 112 -0.69 -12.57 -6.13
N TYR A 113 0.61 -12.72 -6.39
CA TYR A 113 1.15 -12.59 -7.77
C TYR A 113 0.52 -13.56 -8.77
N ALA A 114 0.00 -14.70 -8.31
CA ALA A 114 -0.77 -15.63 -9.15
C ALA A 114 -2.04 -14.98 -9.75
N SER A 115 -2.60 -13.95 -9.11
CA SER A 115 -3.76 -13.23 -9.63
C SER A 115 -3.41 -12.25 -10.76
N PHE A 116 -2.12 -11.97 -11.00
CA PHE A 116 -1.67 -11.04 -12.04
C PHE A 116 -1.15 -11.74 -13.31
N TYR A 117 -0.68 -12.99 -13.20
CA TYR A 117 -0.18 -13.74 -14.35
C TYR A 117 -1.28 -14.13 -15.34
N GLY A 118 -0.98 -14.06 -16.63
CA GLY A 118 -1.87 -14.49 -17.71
C GLY A 118 -3.10 -13.60 -17.94
N LYS A 119 -3.18 -12.43 -17.28
CA LYS A 119 -4.25 -11.45 -17.49
C LYS A 119 -3.75 -10.27 -18.30
N GLU A 120 -4.27 -10.11 -19.52
CA GLU A 120 -3.99 -8.93 -20.33
C GLU A 120 -4.55 -7.65 -19.69
N GLY A 121 -3.90 -6.52 -19.94
CA GLY A 121 -4.33 -5.21 -19.47
C GLY A 121 -4.04 -4.97 -17.98
N SER A 122 -4.94 -4.26 -17.31
CA SER A 122 -4.84 -3.84 -15.90
C SER A 122 -6.05 -4.29 -15.08
N ASN A 123 -5.92 -4.33 -13.75
CA ASN A 123 -7.04 -4.56 -12.86
C ASN A 123 -7.71 -3.22 -12.44
N GLU A 124 -8.88 -3.29 -11.79
CA GLU A 124 -9.63 -2.09 -11.38
C GLU A 124 -8.86 -1.24 -10.35
N TRP A 125 -8.10 -1.90 -9.46
CA TRP A 125 -7.40 -1.23 -8.36
C TRP A 125 -6.19 -0.42 -8.84
N THR A 126 -5.39 -1.02 -9.71
CA THR A 126 -4.16 -0.50 -10.32
C THR A 126 -4.35 -0.30 -11.82
N ARG A 127 -5.37 0.49 -12.18
CA ARG A 127 -5.88 0.69 -13.55
C ARG A 127 -4.83 1.12 -14.59
N HIS A 128 -3.75 1.76 -14.16
CA HIS A 128 -2.68 2.23 -15.04
C HIS A 128 -1.45 1.32 -15.05
N ILE A 129 -1.50 0.19 -14.36
CA ILE A 129 -0.40 -0.78 -14.30
C ILE A 129 -0.82 -2.03 -15.05
N LYS A 130 0.00 -2.48 -16.00
CA LYS A 130 -0.20 -3.79 -16.62
C LYS A 130 -0.06 -4.88 -15.56
N ASN A 131 -0.96 -5.86 -15.55
CA ASN A 131 -0.94 -6.93 -14.55
C ASN A 131 0.40 -7.66 -14.51
N GLU A 132 0.97 -7.99 -15.68
CA GLU A 132 2.27 -8.67 -15.81
C GLU A 132 3.44 -7.88 -15.20
N ALA A 133 3.34 -6.55 -15.12
CA ALA A 133 4.37 -5.69 -14.56
C ALA A 133 4.27 -5.55 -13.02
N MET A 134 3.12 -5.91 -12.43
CA MET A 134 2.87 -5.71 -10.99
C MET A 134 3.97 -6.29 -10.09
N PRO A 135 4.44 -7.54 -10.28
CA PRO A 135 5.49 -8.09 -9.42
C PRO A 135 6.77 -7.25 -9.45
N THR A 136 7.25 -6.92 -10.65
CA THR A 136 8.48 -6.13 -10.81
C THR A 136 8.35 -4.71 -10.25
N LEU A 137 7.19 -4.07 -10.42
CA LEU A 137 6.97 -2.72 -9.89
C LEU A 137 6.81 -2.73 -8.37
N MET A 138 6.21 -3.78 -7.79
CA MET A 138 6.12 -3.94 -6.34
C MET A 138 7.48 -4.25 -5.72
N ASP A 139 8.31 -5.09 -6.37
CA ASP A 139 9.69 -5.32 -5.95
C ASP A 139 10.49 -4.02 -5.89
N LYS A 140 10.24 -3.10 -6.84
CA LYS A 140 10.85 -1.76 -6.80
C LYS A 140 10.39 -0.96 -5.57
N PHE A 141 9.11 -0.98 -5.23
CA PHE A 141 8.62 -0.36 -3.99
C PHE A 141 9.24 -0.96 -2.73
N ASN A 142 9.34 -2.28 -2.67
CA ASN A 142 10.00 -2.97 -1.57
C ASN A 142 11.48 -2.61 -1.50
N SER A 143 12.14 -2.41 -2.64
CA SER A 143 13.53 -1.93 -2.68
C SER A 143 13.70 -0.50 -2.15
N HIS A 144 12.74 0.40 -2.40
CA HIS A 144 12.72 1.74 -1.80
C HIS A 144 12.55 1.68 -0.27
N MET A 145 11.69 0.79 0.23
CA MET A 145 11.54 0.57 1.67
C MET A 145 12.82 0.03 2.30
N ASN A 146 13.53 -0.87 1.63
CA ASN A 146 14.80 -1.43 2.12
C ASN A 146 15.92 -0.39 2.26
N GLY A 147 15.82 0.76 1.58
CA GLY A 147 16.74 1.88 1.76
C GLY A 147 16.46 2.76 2.98
N LEU A 148 15.39 2.51 3.75
CA LEU A 148 14.88 3.43 4.76
C LEU A 148 15.64 3.38 6.10
N CYS A 149 16.00 2.18 6.56
CA CYS A 149 16.81 2.00 7.76
C CYS A 149 18.25 1.74 7.32
N SER A 150 19.20 2.54 7.80
CA SER A 150 20.61 2.41 7.39
C SER A 150 21.25 1.16 8.02
N GLN A 151 22.29 0.62 7.38
CA GLN A 151 23.06 -0.47 7.98
C GLN A 151 23.63 -0.03 9.34
N GLY A 152 23.33 -0.79 10.40
CA GLY A 152 23.76 -0.49 11.77
C GLY A 152 22.88 0.49 12.53
N GLU A 153 21.79 0.96 11.93
CA GLU A 153 20.76 1.72 12.63
C GLU A 153 20.02 0.83 13.63
N GLN A 154 19.94 1.25 14.90
CA GLN A 154 19.39 0.42 15.99
C GLN A 154 17.93 0.74 16.33
N ASN A 155 17.37 1.81 15.77
CA ASN A 155 16.05 2.35 16.09
C ASN A 155 15.04 2.21 14.95
N CYS A 156 15.34 1.41 13.93
CA CYS A 156 14.50 1.20 12.75
C CYS A 156 14.78 -0.18 12.17
N VAL A 157 13.76 -0.88 11.67
CA VAL A 157 13.97 -2.12 10.91
C VAL A 157 13.05 -2.22 9.70
N VAL A 158 13.54 -2.89 8.67
CA VAL A 158 12.70 -3.42 7.58
C VAL A 158 12.64 -4.94 7.71
N LEU A 159 11.46 -5.48 8.01
CA LEU A 159 11.20 -6.90 8.28
C LEU A 159 11.07 -7.68 6.96
N ASN A 160 12.21 -8.00 6.33
CA ASN A 160 12.27 -8.68 5.04
C ASN A 160 11.90 -10.16 5.09
N GLU A 161 11.84 -10.77 6.28
CA GLU A 161 11.43 -12.16 6.49
C GLU A 161 10.05 -12.45 5.91
N VAL A 162 9.19 -11.43 5.81
CA VAL A 162 7.88 -11.53 5.14
C VAL A 162 8.02 -11.83 3.64
N LEU A 163 9.08 -11.35 2.96
CA LEU A 163 9.36 -11.64 1.55
C LEU A 163 9.96 -13.03 1.31
N GLU A 164 10.60 -13.61 2.33
CA GLU A 164 11.19 -14.95 2.28
C GLU A 164 10.14 -16.06 2.39
N GLU A 165 8.96 -15.72 2.91
CA GLU A 165 7.86 -16.65 3.07
C GLU A 165 7.25 -17.06 1.72
N LYS A 166 6.88 -18.35 1.61
CA LYS A 166 6.23 -18.87 0.40
C LYS A 166 4.73 -18.57 0.44
N TRP A 167 4.33 -17.45 -0.15
CA TRP A 167 2.94 -17.06 -0.28
C TRP A 167 2.21 -17.84 -1.38
N LEU A 168 1.06 -18.42 -1.04
CA LEU A 168 0.24 -19.19 -1.96
C LEU A 168 -1.08 -18.46 -2.26
N PRO A 169 -1.76 -18.74 -3.38
CA PRO A 169 -3.00 -18.05 -3.72
C PRO A 169 -4.09 -18.12 -2.64
N HIS A 170 -4.16 -19.22 -1.88
CA HIS A 170 -5.13 -19.38 -0.79
C HIS A 170 -4.82 -18.55 0.47
N ASP A 171 -3.63 -17.95 0.55
CA ASP A 171 -3.26 -17.03 1.62
C ASP A 171 -3.90 -15.65 1.41
N PHE A 172 -4.60 -15.44 0.29
CA PHE A 172 -5.28 -14.19 -0.05
C PHE A 172 -6.76 -14.41 -0.37
N VAL A 173 -7.57 -13.38 -0.13
CA VAL A 173 -8.97 -13.34 -0.59
C VAL A 173 -9.11 -12.69 -1.96
N ASP A 174 -8.13 -11.86 -2.34
CA ASP A 174 -8.05 -11.18 -3.62
C ASP A 174 -6.59 -10.97 -4.07
N ASP A 175 -6.30 -9.87 -4.76
CA ASP A 175 -4.99 -9.51 -5.29
C ASP A 175 -3.95 -9.15 -4.20
N GLY A 176 -4.38 -8.82 -2.97
CA GLY A 176 -3.45 -8.38 -1.92
C GLY A 176 -3.96 -8.44 -0.48
N HIS A 177 -5.25 -8.66 -0.25
CA HIS A 177 -5.78 -8.87 1.10
C HIS A 177 -5.60 -10.31 1.55
N PHE A 178 -5.05 -10.51 2.75
CA PHE A 178 -4.87 -11.85 3.30
C PHE A 178 -6.20 -12.55 3.60
N SER A 179 -6.24 -13.86 3.38
CA SER A 179 -7.23 -14.75 3.97
C SER A 179 -6.95 -14.94 5.46
N ARG A 180 -7.83 -15.66 6.17
CA ARG A 180 -7.59 -15.97 7.59
C ARG A 180 -6.27 -16.74 7.78
N SER A 181 -5.97 -17.71 6.92
CA SER A 181 -4.73 -18.48 7.03
C SER A 181 -3.52 -17.63 6.68
N GLY A 182 -3.59 -16.83 5.61
CA GLY A 182 -2.50 -15.92 5.25
C GLY A 182 -2.24 -14.86 6.33
N GLY A 183 -3.30 -14.33 6.95
CA GLY A 183 -3.19 -13.35 8.02
C GLY A 183 -2.57 -13.93 9.29
N LEU A 184 -2.89 -15.19 9.65
CA LEU A 184 -2.24 -15.88 10.76
C LEU A 184 -0.74 -16.09 10.47
N LYS A 185 -0.41 -16.54 9.27
CA LYS A 185 0.97 -16.72 8.81
C LYS A 185 1.79 -15.42 8.88
N PHE A 186 1.23 -14.33 8.35
CA PHE A 186 1.82 -13.00 8.45
C PHE A 186 2.00 -12.57 9.92
N ALA A 187 0.97 -12.77 10.75
CA ALA A 187 1.00 -12.40 12.16
C ALA A 187 2.04 -13.21 12.95
N GLU A 188 2.29 -14.48 12.61
CA GLU A 188 3.33 -15.31 13.23
C GLU A 188 4.73 -14.72 13.01
N ILE A 189 5.06 -14.35 11.77
CA ILE A 189 6.34 -13.71 11.41
C ILE A 189 6.53 -12.41 12.22
N VAL A 190 5.52 -11.54 12.20
CA VAL A 190 5.56 -10.25 12.91
C VAL A 190 5.64 -10.45 14.42
N THR A 191 4.88 -11.39 14.99
CA THR A 191 4.88 -11.66 16.43
C THR A 191 6.22 -12.24 16.89
N GLN A 192 6.82 -13.12 16.09
CA GLN A 192 8.15 -13.66 16.37
C GLN A 192 9.20 -12.56 16.42
N PHE A 193 9.18 -11.64 15.46
CA PHE A 193 10.05 -10.46 15.48
C PHE A 193 9.86 -9.63 16.76
N ILE A 194 8.60 -9.28 17.11
CA ILE A 194 8.30 -8.45 18.29
C ILE A 194 8.78 -9.11 19.58
N ARG A 195 8.61 -10.43 19.73
CA ARG A 195 9.06 -11.18 20.90
C ARG A 195 10.57 -11.11 21.05
N ASN A 196 11.31 -11.44 19.98
CA ASN A 196 12.77 -11.39 20.00
C ASN A 196 13.28 -9.98 20.36
N LYS A 197 12.63 -8.93 19.86
CA LYS A 197 12.99 -7.55 20.16
C LYS A 197 12.69 -7.13 21.60
N SER A 198 11.71 -7.76 22.25
CA SER A 198 11.32 -7.48 23.64
C SER A 198 12.23 -8.14 24.67
N ASP A 199 12.98 -9.17 24.25
CA ASP A 199 13.93 -9.90 25.10
C ASP A 199 15.35 -9.26 25.09
N ASP A 200 15.60 -8.29 24.20
CA ASP A 200 16.82 -7.47 24.09
C ASP A 200 16.76 -6.20 24.95
#